data_AF-A0A943SCN5-F1
#
_entry.id   AF-A0A943SCN5-F1
#
_cell.length_a   1.000
_cell.length_b   1.000
_cell.length_c   1.000
_cell.angle_alpha   90.00
_cell.angle_beta   90.00
_cell.angle_gamma   90.00
#
_symmetry.space_group_name_H-M   'P 1'
#
loop_
_entity.id
_entity.type
_entity.pdbx_description
1 polymer ?
#
loop_
_entity_poly.entity_id
_entity_poly.type
_entity_poly.pdbx_seq_one_letter_code
_entity_poly.pdbx_strand_id
1 'polypeptide(L)'
;MNLVNVSITAKGGSEDPLNAGIYNPKPETRVYLRINGDCSVTGSKYGIYAKINVTPCDAAARLTITADSSLAPAGVDVPQAVSLYSPGSNYLYRGCEHTDFSVILRSDTMTTLKGGGDFVCQSTKASLIASPNMDGSDATEYFKENGIFNLGDMRRIKYREYKNGTLMYDKVKITGATLRFQDGDAPVFTAQVAEEDNGKYYISSEQWSELDENGNKVKWCSSRDSENPRDESQLLKTFEAGKTYYYSITVACQLWDVSFTEQTSVIINGAAFTITNKKSGEDYVLVDAQNIMRMTVPKEIKKIEVANATLSYKVGDAPKATAALTGENAADYRIAYECWEEMEKQDDGSLVPVRFWYSDAEENAKLPVDKKIIAFEKDKTYTYSIKLKTVNENYFADVDTGLTMTLNGEAVDASQITVDEGCDTVYTMALKTMQPTVAQSTYKFLEGENASWTQGGNGTLRFRVNGEISKLTGVKVDGAMLSADQYTVKSGSTIITLKSGYLKGLSVGTHKITVIYTDGECSADFEIKRAAGGTTTEATTEGGNTTEATTEGGESTTEITTEAGKSTAETTTEGGTTAASDSGAGATATANAPKTGDESCPWIYMILLVMACGGMAGCGVYNRIVLRRK
;
A
#
# COMPACT_ATOMS: atom_id res chain seq x y z
N MET A 1 -46.50 34.58 15.30
CA MET A 1 -47.34 33.40 15.00
C MET A 1 -46.44 32.32 14.42
N ASN A 2 -46.67 31.06 14.77
CA ASN A 2 -46.06 29.91 14.12
C ASN A 2 -47.15 29.23 13.28
N LEU A 3 -46.96 29.18 11.97
CA LEU A 3 -47.87 28.55 11.02
C LEU A 3 -47.25 27.22 10.60
N VAL A 4 -48.02 26.13 10.66
CA VAL A 4 -47.56 24.76 10.42
C VAL A 4 -48.59 24.06 9.54
N ASN A 5 -48.28 23.85 8.25
CA ASN A 5 -49.15 23.20 7.25
C ASN A 5 -50.63 23.65 7.34
N VAL A 6 -50.86 24.98 7.43
CA VAL A 6 -52.17 25.55 7.80
C VAL A 6 -52.71 26.49 6.74
N SER A 7 -53.99 26.32 6.41
CA SER A 7 -54.74 27.21 5.51
C SER A 7 -55.77 28.02 6.32
N ILE A 8 -55.53 29.31 6.47
CA ILE A 8 -56.40 30.26 7.15
C ILE A 8 -57.34 30.90 6.12
N THR A 9 -58.63 31.04 6.42
CA THR A 9 -59.62 31.66 5.51
C THR A 9 -60.66 32.48 6.27
N ALA A 10 -60.71 33.79 6.00
CA ALA A 10 -61.71 34.70 6.56
C ALA A 10 -62.81 35.03 5.53
N LYS A 11 -64.05 34.61 5.82
CA LYS A 11 -65.26 34.86 5.01
C LYS A 11 -65.93 36.22 5.26
N GLY A 12 -65.14 37.18 5.73
CA GLY A 12 -65.55 38.57 5.91
C GLY A 12 -66.48 38.87 7.08
N GLY A 13 -66.83 40.15 7.17
CA GLY A 13 -67.70 40.75 8.17
C GLY A 13 -68.06 42.18 7.80
N SER A 14 -68.96 42.81 8.55
CA SER A 14 -69.48 44.16 8.23
C SER A 14 -68.48 45.31 8.40
N GLU A 15 -67.30 45.07 8.97
CA GLU A 15 -66.26 46.08 9.19
C GLU A 15 -65.00 45.78 8.35
N ASP A 16 -64.46 46.82 7.69
CA ASP A 16 -63.30 46.74 6.79
C ASP A 16 -62.15 45.83 7.29
N PRO A 17 -61.66 45.96 8.54
CA PRO A 17 -60.47 45.22 8.98
C PRO A 17 -60.77 43.75 9.34
N LEU A 18 -62.03 43.40 9.62
CA LEU A 18 -62.45 42.03 9.92
C LEU A 18 -62.56 41.15 8.66
N ASN A 19 -62.40 41.76 7.47
CA ASN A 19 -62.32 41.08 6.19
C ASN A 19 -60.89 40.58 5.87
N ALA A 20 -59.98 40.56 6.85
CA ALA A 20 -58.60 40.09 6.73
C ALA A 20 -58.40 38.64 7.21
N GLY A 21 -57.62 37.84 6.48
CA GLY A 21 -57.22 36.49 6.90
C GLY A 21 -56.32 36.47 8.15
N ILE A 22 -55.38 37.41 8.24
CA ILE A 22 -54.71 37.80 9.49
C ILE A 22 -54.82 39.31 9.67
N TYR A 23 -55.36 39.76 10.81
CA TYR A 23 -55.49 41.17 11.17
C TYR A 23 -54.56 41.54 12.33
N ASN A 24 -53.86 42.67 12.21
CA ASN A 24 -53.24 43.36 13.34
C ASN A 24 -53.82 44.78 13.51
N PRO A 25 -54.56 45.07 14.59
CA PRO A 25 -55.12 46.41 14.85
C PRO A 25 -54.07 47.46 15.26
N LYS A 26 -52.81 47.06 15.50
CA LYS A 26 -51.73 47.92 15.99
C LYS A 26 -50.68 48.19 14.89
N PRO A 27 -50.87 49.20 14.03
CA PRO A 27 -50.04 49.42 12.84
C PRO A 27 -48.55 49.71 13.14
N GLU A 28 -48.24 50.14 14.37
CA GLU A 28 -46.88 50.33 14.88
C GLU A 28 -46.12 49.02 15.14
N THR A 29 -46.83 47.90 15.29
CA THR A 29 -46.26 46.60 15.67
C THR A 29 -46.03 45.65 14.49
N ARG A 30 -44.95 44.86 14.55
CA ARG A 30 -44.64 43.82 13.55
C ARG A 30 -45.26 42.48 13.96
N VAL A 31 -45.90 41.79 13.01
CA VAL A 31 -46.26 40.38 13.14
C VAL A 31 -45.11 39.53 12.57
N TYR A 32 -44.48 38.74 13.43
CA TYR A 32 -43.49 37.74 13.02
C TYR A 32 -44.23 36.45 12.63
N LEU A 33 -44.04 35.99 11.40
CA LEU A 33 -44.61 34.77 10.85
C LEU A 33 -43.49 33.74 10.66
N ARG A 34 -43.47 32.70 11.49
CA ARG A 34 -42.66 31.50 11.27
C ARG A 34 -43.46 30.51 10.45
N ILE A 35 -42.92 30.04 9.32
CA ILE A 35 -43.61 29.21 8.34
C ILE A 35 -42.97 27.82 8.29
N ASN A 36 -43.77 26.78 8.50
CA ASN A 36 -43.34 25.38 8.52
C ASN A 36 -44.29 24.61 7.58
N GLY A 37 -43.77 24.00 6.51
CA GLY A 37 -44.58 23.44 5.42
C GLY A 37 -45.42 24.46 4.65
N ASP A 38 -46.33 23.97 3.82
CA ASP A 38 -47.16 24.84 2.97
C ASP A 38 -48.28 25.51 3.78
N CYS A 39 -48.24 26.83 3.86
CA CYS A 39 -49.18 27.65 4.61
C CYS A 39 -49.89 28.63 3.68
N SER A 40 -51.20 28.78 3.85
CA SER A 40 -51.98 29.78 3.12
C SER A 40 -52.78 30.69 4.05
N VAL A 41 -52.99 31.93 3.62
CA VAL A 41 -53.80 32.93 4.34
C VAL A 41 -54.68 33.66 3.34
N THR A 42 -55.98 33.42 3.40
CA THR A 42 -56.98 33.99 2.50
C THR A 42 -57.98 34.86 3.26
N GLY A 43 -58.37 36.00 2.69
CA GLY A 43 -59.45 36.81 3.25
C GLY A 43 -60.20 37.61 2.19
N SER A 44 -61.48 37.86 2.48
CA SER A 44 -62.42 38.56 1.57
C SER A 44 -62.00 39.96 1.10
N LYS A 45 -61.21 40.70 1.90
CA LYS A 45 -60.67 42.02 1.51
C LYS A 45 -59.17 42.15 1.72
N TYR A 46 -58.61 41.47 2.71
CA TYR A 46 -57.17 41.38 2.89
C TYR A 46 -56.74 39.94 3.10
N GLY A 47 -55.66 39.49 2.45
CA GLY A 47 -55.01 38.25 2.88
C GLY A 47 -54.40 38.47 4.27
N ILE A 48 -53.54 39.47 4.39
CA ILE A 48 -52.99 39.97 5.64
C ILE A 48 -53.13 41.49 5.70
N TYR A 49 -53.63 42.00 6.83
CA TYR A 49 -53.59 43.41 7.23
C TYR A 49 -52.63 43.54 8.42
N ALA A 50 -51.33 43.66 8.14
CA ALA A 50 -50.27 43.78 9.14
C ALA A 50 -48.93 44.18 8.50
N LYS A 51 -48.03 44.79 9.29
CA LYS A 51 -46.60 44.84 8.97
C LYS A 51 -45.96 43.50 9.32
N ILE A 52 -45.36 42.80 8.36
CA ILE A 52 -44.89 41.42 8.57
C ILE A 52 -43.38 41.21 8.39
N ASN A 53 -42.87 40.30 9.22
CA ASN A 53 -41.56 39.67 9.10
C ASN A 53 -41.79 38.17 8.87
N VAL A 54 -41.36 37.62 7.73
CA VAL A 54 -41.57 36.20 7.36
C VAL A 54 -40.25 35.44 7.49
N THR A 55 -40.28 34.32 8.21
CA THR A 55 -39.12 33.44 8.44
C THR A 55 -39.52 32.00 8.08
N PRO A 56 -38.87 31.36 7.09
CA PRO A 56 -39.04 29.94 6.81
C PRO A 56 -38.40 29.09 7.92
N CYS A 57 -38.98 27.94 8.25
CA CYS A 57 -38.54 27.08 9.35
C CYS A 57 -38.43 25.59 8.98
N ASP A 58 -38.72 25.20 7.74
CA ASP A 58 -38.31 23.92 7.14
C ASP A 58 -38.19 24.04 5.60
N ALA A 59 -37.62 23.01 4.96
CA ALA A 59 -37.45 22.91 3.51
C ALA A 59 -38.76 22.91 2.70
N ALA A 60 -39.88 22.55 3.31
CA ALA A 60 -41.21 22.52 2.67
C ALA A 60 -41.96 23.86 2.83
N ALA A 61 -41.40 24.82 3.57
CA ALA A 61 -42.05 26.08 3.88
C ALA A 61 -42.47 26.83 2.61
N ARG A 62 -43.76 27.17 2.52
CA ARG A 62 -44.33 28.06 1.49
C ARG A 62 -45.38 28.95 2.12
N LEU A 63 -45.53 30.17 1.63
CA LEU A 63 -46.55 31.11 2.14
C LEU A 63 -47.34 31.73 0.99
N THR A 64 -48.59 31.29 0.80
CA THR A 64 -49.51 31.89 -0.17
C THR A 64 -50.52 32.81 0.53
N ILE A 65 -50.45 34.11 0.26
CA ILE A 65 -51.35 35.13 0.80
C ILE A 65 -52.32 35.56 -0.32
N THR A 66 -53.61 35.33 -0.11
CA THR A 66 -54.65 35.57 -1.12
C THR A 66 -55.67 36.59 -0.62
N ALA A 67 -56.06 37.53 -1.47
CA ALA A 67 -57.27 38.32 -1.32
C ALA A 67 -58.25 37.96 -2.43
N ASP A 68 -59.49 37.63 -2.02
CA ASP A 68 -60.52 37.04 -2.87
C ASP A 68 -61.88 37.64 -2.48
N SER A 69 -62.33 38.63 -3.25
CA SER A 69 -63.58 39.36 -3.01
C SER A 69 -64.82 38.47 -3.08
N SER A 70 -64.75 37.30 -3.72
CA SER A 70 -65.87 36.35 -3.78
C SER A 70 -66.21 35.72 -2.43
N LEU A 71 -65.31 35.81 -1.45
CA LEU A 71 -65.54 35.37 -0.07
C LEU A 71 -66.29 36.40 0.79
N ALA A 72 -66.62 37.58 0.27
CA ALA A 72 -67.35 38.61 1.01
C ALA A 72 -68.83 38.23 1.25
N PRO A 73 -69.44 38.62 2.38
CA PRO A 73 -70.87 38.41 2.61
C PRO A 73 -71.74 39.15 1.57
N ALA A 74 -72.86 38.55 1.18
CA ALA A 74 -73.76 39.12 0.19
C ALA A 74 -74.21 40.55 0.57
N GLY A 75 -73.96 41.52 -0.32
CA GLY A 75 -74.23 42.95 -0.09
C GLY A 75 -73.06 43.76 0.47
N VAL A 76 -71.93 43.13 0.81
CA VAL A 76 -70.67 43.83 1.13
C VAL A 76 -69.90 44.11 -0.17
N ASP A 77 -69.72 45.39 -0.51
CA ASP A 77 -68.88 45.79 -1.64
C ASP A 77 -67.39 45.75 -1.27
N VAL A 78 -66.59 45.13 -2.13
CA VAL A 78 -65.13 45.02 -2.00
C VAL A 78 -64.47 45.50 -3.29
N PRO A 79 -64.40 46.82 -3.53
CA PRO A 79 -63.88 47.38 -4.79
C PRO A 79 -62.36 47.24 -4.94
N GLN A 80 -61.66 46.87 -3.85
CA GLN A 80 -60.24 46.49 -3.84
C GLN A 80 -60.01 45.46 -2.73
N ALA A 81 -59.56 44.26 -3.10
CA ALA A 81 -59.08 43.22 -2.19
C ALA A 81 -57.55 43.07 -2.35
N VAL A 82 -56.80 43.20 -1.25
CA VAL A 82 -55.34 43.33 -1.26
C VAL A 82 -54.65 42.19 -0.52
N SER A 83 -53.76 41.44 -1.19
CA SER A 83 -53.08 40.29 -0.59
C SER A 83 -52.38 40.68 0.70
N LEU A 84 -51.49 41.67 0.65
CA LEU A 84 -50.84 42.24 1.83
C LEU A 84 -51.08 43.76 1.90
N TYR A 85 -51.92 44.17 2.85
CA TYR A 85 -51.94 45.56 3.32
C TYR A 85 -50.97 45.69 4.48
N SER A 86 -50.04 46.63 4.37
CA SER A 86 -49.02 46.86 5.40
C SER A 86 -48.72 48.34 5.58
N PRO A 87 -48.72 48.89 6.80
CA PRO A 87 -48.41 50.29 7.06
C PRO A 87 -46.90 50.62 7.03
N GLY A 88 -46.01 49.66 6.73
CA GLY A 88 -44.56 49.91 6.70
C GLY A 88 -43.77 48.76 6.07
N SER A 89 -42.43 48.89 6.05
CA SER A 89 -41.54 47.95 5.36
C SER A 89 -41.66 46.52 5.87
N ASN A 90 -41.84 45.58 4.95
CA ASN A 90 -41.98 44.14 5.19
C ASN A 90 -40.65 43.43 4.97
N TYR A 91 -40.39 42.34 5.69
CA TYR A 91 -39.09 41.65 5.67
C TYR A 91 -39.26 40.17 5.39
N LEU A 92 -38.40 39.64 4.53
CA LEU A 92 -38.34 38.23 4.18
C LEU A 92 -36.94 37.72 4.52
N TYR A 93 -36.85 36.88 5.55
CA TYR A 93 -35.58 36.36 6.07
C TYR A 93 -35.15 35.11 5.27
N ARG A 94 -33.84 34.84 5.22
CA ARG A 94 -33.33 33.55 4.74
C ARG A 94 -33.98 32.38 5.50
N GLY A 95 -34.24 31.29 4.78
CA GLY A 95 -34.73 30.05 5.38
C GLY A 95 -33.62 29.27 6.07
N CYS A 96 -34.02 28.42 7.01
CA CYS A 96 -33.16 27.36 7.50
C CYS A 96 -32.76 26.40 6.36
N GLU A 97 -31.68 25.65 6.58
CA GLU A 97 -31.21 24.59 5.67
C GLU A 97 -30.87 25.09 4.24
N HIS A 98 -30.72 26.40 4.07
CA HIS A 98 -30.36 27.10 2.82
C HIS A 98 -31.35 26.90 1.64
N THR A 99 -32.58 26.46 1.92
CA THR A 99 -33.57 26.18 0.88
C THR A 99 -34.20 27.44 0.28
N ASP A 100 -34.48 27.40 -1.02
CA ASP A 100 -35.19 28.48 -1.71
C ASP A 100 -36.65 28.55 -1.22
N PHE A 101 -37.01 29.68 -0.61
CA PHE A 101 -38.35 29.96 -0.10
C PHE A 101 -39.14 30.91 -1.01
N SER A 102 -40.45 30.69 -1.13
CA SER A 102 -41.36 31.56 -1.91
C SER A 102 -42.48 32.14 -1.03
N VAL A 103 -42.66 33.46 -1.07
CA VAL A 103 -43.91 34.14 -0.63
C VAL A 103 -44.72 34.53 -1.86
N ILE A 104 -45.90 33.95 -2.02
CA ILE A 104 -46.83 34.22 -3.12
C ILE A 104 -47.92 35.17 -2.62
N LEU A 105 -48.21 36.24 -3.38
CA LEU A 105 -49.30 37.19 -3.16
C LEU A 105 -50.28 37.10 -4.33
N ARG A 106 -51.57 36.85 -4.07
CA ARG A 106 -52.63 36.78 -5.10
C ARG A 106 -53.79 37.74 -4.77
N SER A 107 -54.26 38.48 -5.77
CA SER A 107 -55.41 39.41 -5.68
C SER A 107 -56.25 39.29 -6.94
N ASP A 108 -57.55 39.10 -6.77
CA ASP A 108 -58.53 39.07 -7.87
C ASP A 108 -58.76 40.46 -8.51
N THR A 109 -58.51 41.52 -7.74
CA THR A 109 -58.91 42.91 -7.99
C THR A 109 -57.71 43.85 -8.27
N MET A 110 -56.66 43.30 -8.88
CA MET A 110 -55.49 44.03 -9.43
C MET A 110 -54.55 44.69 -8.41
N THR A 111 -54.59 44.31 -7.12
CA THR A 111 -53.72 44.93 -6.09
C THR A 111 -53.11 43.89 -5.14
N THR A 112 -51.91 43.38 -5.40
CA THR A 112 -51.24 42.46 -4.43
C THR A 112 -50.72 43.14 -3.17
N LEU A 113 -50.33 44.42 -3.25
CA LEU A 113 -49.69 45.17 -2.16
C LEU A 113 -50.28 46.58 -2.05
N LYS A 114 -50.46 47.06 -0.82
CA LYS A 114 -50.89 48.43 -0.52
C LYS A 114 -50.25 48.95 0.77
N GLY A 115 -49.67 50.15 0.71
CA GLY A 115 -48.97 50.80 1.83
C GLY A 115 -47.45 50.74 1.71
N GLY A 116 -46.76 50.30 2.76
CA GLY A 116 -45.34 50.49 3.05
C GLY A 116 -44.31 49.74 2.21
N GLY A 117 -44.65 49.38 0.97
CA GLY A 117 -43.72 48.83 -0.02
C GLY A 117 -43.49 47.31 0.01
N ASP A 118 -42.68 46.88 -0.95
CA ASP A 118 -42.23 45.50 -1.20
C ASP A 118 -41.42 44.89 -0.04
N PHE A 119 -41.17 43.57 -0.12
CA PHE A 119 -40.35 42.86 0.85
C PHE A 119 -38.85 43.17 0.72
N VAL A 120 -38.24 43.61 1.82
CA VAL A 120 -36.78 43.58 2.00
C VAL A 120 -36.36 42.12 2.19
N CYS A 121 -35.88 41.52 1.12
CA CYS A 121 -35.44 40.12 1.08
C CYS A 121 -33.98 40.01 1.57
N GLN A 122 -33.76 39.41 2.73
CA GLN A 122 -32.43 39.20 3.34
C GLN A 122 -31.85 37.87 2.88
N SER A 123 -31.33 37.88 1.64
CA SER A 123 -30.80 36.71 0.93
C SER A 123 -29.96 37.13 -0.28
N THR A 124 -29.05 36.23 -0.67
CA THR A 124 -28.08 36.41 -1.76
C THR A 124 -28.59 35.95 -3.13
N LYS A 125 -29.61 35.09 -3.18
CA LYS A 125 -30.45 34.87 -4.38
C LYS A 125 -31.86 35.37 -4.10
N ALA A 126 -32.23 36.50 -4.70
CA ALA A 126 -33.58 37.03 -4.59
C ALA A 126 -34.09 37.50 -5.95
N SER A 127 -35.24 36.96 -6.35
CA SER A 127 -36.02 37.43 -7.49
C SER A 127 -37.46 37.69 -7.05
N LEU A 128 -38.11 38.60 -7.78
CA LEU A 128 -39.54 38.84 -7.68
C LEU A 128 -40.17 38.49 -9.03
N ILE A 129 -41.06 37.51 -9.06
CA ILE A 129 -41.93 37.27 -10.20
C ILE A 129 -43.20 38.10 -10.04
N ALA A 130 -43.70 38.73 -11.11
CA ALA A 130 -44.96 39.44 -11.10
C ALA A 130 -45.78 39.24 -12.38
N SER A 131 -47.11 39.24 -12.26
CA SER A 131 -48.04 39.05 -13.37
C SER A 131 -49.35 39.85 -13.19
N PRO A 132 -49.99 40.31 -14.30
CA PRO A 132 -51.33 40.91 -14.29
C PRO A 132 -52.46 39.90 -14.06
N ASN A 133 -52.17 38.60 -14.16
CA ASN A 133 -53.10 37.49 -13.98
C ASN A 133 -52.92 36.85 -12.59
N MET A 134 -53.98 36.34 -11.98
CA MET A 134 -53.97 35.89 -10.56
C MET A 134 -53.32 34.51 -10.37
N ASP A 135 -53.28 33.72 -11.43
CA ASP A 135 -52.64 32.40 -11.50
C ASP A 135 -51.11 32.48 -11.69
N GLY A 136 -50.60 33.60 -12.20
CA GLY A 136 -49.20 33.79 -12.57
C GLY A 136 -48.91 33.60 -14.06
N SER A 137 -49.92 33.44 -14.93
CA SER A 137 -49.72 33.45 -16.39
C SER A 137 -49.18 34.80 -16.87
N ASP A 138 -48.39 34.83 -17.95
CA ASP A 138 -47.68 36.04 -18.44
C ASP A 138 -46.72 36.68 -17.42
N ALA A 139 -46.16 35.87 -16.52
CA ALA A 139 -45.21 36.30 -15.50
C ALA A 139 -43.87 36.81 -16.04
N THR A 140 -43.40 37.92 -15.47
CA THR A 140 -42.04 38.46 -15.66
C THR A 140 -41.24 38.30 -14.35
N GLU A 141 -39.98 37.87 -14.44
CA GLU A 141 -39.07 37.76 -13.30
C GLU A 141 -38.10 38.95 -13.25
N TYR A 142 -37.97 39.55 -12.07
CA TYR A 142 -37.15 40.73 -11.78
C TYR A 142 -36.09 40.38 -10.74
N PHE A 143 -34.84 40.76 -11.00
CA PHE A 143 -33.71 40.56 -10.08
C PHE A 143 -33.38 41.87 -9.33
N LYS A 144 -32.63 41.77 -8.24
CA LYS A 144 -32.15 42.94 -7.50
C LYS A 144 -31.02 43.64 -8.24
N GLU A 145 -31.09 44.96 -8.35
CA GLU A 145 -29.96 45.84 -8.69
C GLU A 145 -29.71 46.77 -7.49
N ASN A 146 -28.46 46.86 -7.00
CA ASN A 146 -28.10 47.63 -5.80
C ASN A 146 -28.98 47.34 -4.56
N GLY A 147 -29.50 46.11 -4.44
CA GLY A 147 -30.37 45.67 -3.34
C GLY A 147 -31.86 45.96 -3.50
N ILE A 148 -32.27 46.65 -4.57
CA ILE A 148 -33.65 47.05 -4.86
C ILE A 148 -34.15 46.33 -6.13
N PHE A 149 -35.44 46.00 -6.20
CA PHE A 149 -36.05 45.50 -7.44
C PHE A 149 -36.49 46.69 -8.32
N ASN A 150 -36.01 46.76 -9.56
CA ASN A 150 -36.39 47.80 -10.52
C ASN A 150 -37.66 47.40 -11.31
N LEU A 151 -38.82 47.62 -10.69
CA LEU A 151 -40.09 46.99 -11.09
C LEU A 151 -40.95 47.75 -12.11
N GLY A 152 -40.70 49.03 -12.37
CA GLY A 152 -41.53 49.84 -13.27
C GLY A 152 -42.94 50.15 -12.72
N ASP A 153 -43.95 50.27 -13.61
CA ASP A 153 -45.34 50.53 -13.19
C ASP A 153 -46.07 49.24 -12.77
N MET A 154 -46.13 49.02 -11.46
CA MET A 154 -46.74 47.83 -10.84
C MET A 154 -48.22 48.02 -10.45
N ARG A 155 -48.92 49.03 -10.99
CA ARG A 155 -50.33 49.34 -10.66
C ARG A 155 -51.37 48.33 -11.19
N ARG A 156 -50.95 47.27 -11.89
CA ARG A 156 -51.83 46.31 -12.57
C ARG A 156 -51.42 44.85 -12.33
N ILE A 157 -51.05 44.52 -11.09
CA ILE A 157 -50.47 43.23 -10.72
C ILE A 157 -51.43 42.43 -9.82
N LYS A 158 -51.77 41.21 -10.26
CA LYS A 158 -52.62 40.25 -9.51
C LYS A 158 -51.83 39.12 -8.86
N TYR A 159 -50.64 38.81 -9.36
CA TYR A 159 -49.73 37.80 -8.80
C TYR A 159 -48.37 38.42 -8.52
N ARG A 160 -47.80 38.15 -7.34
CA ARG A 160 -46.37 38.32 -7.06
C ARG A 160 -45.82 37.07 -6.37
N GLU A 161 -44.58 36.70 -6.66
CA GLU A 161 -43.83 35.69 -5.90
C GLU A 161 -42.43 36.20 -5.59
N TYR A 162 -42.13 36.34 -4.29
CA TYR A 162 -40.79 36.67 -3.80
C TYR A 162 -40.03 35.37 -3.55
N LYS A 163 -39.11 35.02 -4.44
CA LYS A 163 -38.17 33.91 -4.24
C LYS A 163 -36.97 34.41 -3.46
N ASN A 164 -36.56 33.66 -2.46
CA ASN A 164 -35.59 34.08 -1.45
C ASN A 164 -34.75 32.87 -1.01
N GLY A 165 -33.52 32.80 -1.48
CA GLY A 165 -32.63 31.64 -1.33
C GLY A 165 -31.16 32.02 -1.16
N THR A 166 -30.34 31.04 -0.80
CA THR A 166 -28.94 31.28 -0.41
C THR A 166 -27.97 30.88 -1.53
N LEU A 167 -26.92 31.69 -1.75
CA LEU A 167 -25.79 31.29 -2.57
C LEU A 167 -24.91 30.31 -1.79
N MET A 168 -24.76 29.12 -2.37
CA MET A 168 -24.00 28.00 -1.81
C MET A 168 -22.78 27.72 -2.69
N TYR A 169 -21.60 27.63 -2.10
CA TYR A 169 -20.37 27.22 -2.78
C TYR A 169 -20.16 25.71 -2.62
N ASP A 170 -20.18 24.98 -3.73
CA ASP A 170 -19.97 23.52 -3.75
C ASP A 170 -18.48 23.13 -3.83
N LYS A 171 -17.62 24.11 -4.11
CA LYS A 171 -16.19 23.96 -4.33
C LYS A 171 -15.42 25.09 -3.64
N VAL A 172 -14.17 24.78 -3.28
CA VAL A 172 -13.16 25.72 -2.79
C VAL A 172 -11.88 25.47 -3.58
N LYS A 173 -11.38 26.45 -4.33
CA LYS A 173 -10.14 26.32 -5.13
C LYS A 173 -8.99 27.12 -4.53
N ILE A 174 -7.87 26.43 -4.35
CA ILE A 174 -6.66 26.90 -3.67
C ILE A 174 -5.45 26.60 -4.55
N THR A 175 -4.57 27.57 -4.69
CA THR A 175 -3.36 27.53 -5.54
C THR A 175 -2.15 28.09 -4.80
N GLY A 176 -0.95 27.65 -5.18
CA GLY A 176 0.32 28.18 -4.66
C GLY A 176 0.79 27.59 -3.32
N ALA A 177 0.00 26.70 -2.70
CA ALA A 177 0.35 26.08 -1.41
C ALA A 177 1.65 25.28 -1.51
N THR A 178 2.61 25.54 -0.62
CA THR A 178 3.90 24.85 -0.59
C THR A 178 3.76 23.50 0.11
N LEU A 179 3.63 22.44 -0.69
CA LEU A 179 3.41 21.06 -0.22
C LEU A 179 4.63 20.15 -0.40
N ARG A 180 5.84 20.72 -0.52
CA ARG A 180 7.13 20.00 -0.60
C ARG A 180 8.19 20.77 0.21
N PHE A 181 9.00 20.04 0.96
CA PHE A 181 10.02 20.54 1.89
C PHE A 181 11.05 19.44 2.17
N GLN A 182 12.20 19.82 2.71
CA GLN A 182 13.33 18.97 3.07
C GLN A 182 13.58 18.97 4.59
N ASP A 183 14.57 18.21 5.04
CA ASP A 183 15.08 18.26 6.42
C ASP A 183 15.55 19.68 6.79
N GLY A 184 15.14 20.17 7.96
CA GLY A 184 15.48 21.50 8.46
C GLY A 184 14.68 22.67 7.85
N ASP A 185 13.87 22.45 6.80
CA ASP A 185 13.00 23.51 6.26
C ASP A 185 11.98 23.98 7.31
N ALA A 186 11.76 25.30 7.38
CA ALA A 186 10.69 25.86 8.21
C ALA A 186 9.32 25.74 7.50
N PRO A 187 8.23 25.45 8.22
CA PRO A 187 6.88 25.50 7.67
C PRO A 187 6.56 26.88 7.09
N VAL A 188 6.07 26.92 5.86
CA VAL A 188 5.60 28.14 5.19
C VAL A 188 4.14 28.01 4.79
N PHE A 189 3.46 29.16 4.77
CA PHE A 189 2.04 29.30 4.45
C PHE A 189 1.93 30.24 3.25
N THR A 190 1.51 29.68 2.12
CA THR A 190 1.63 30.28 0.79
C THR A 190 0.38 30.06 -0.07
N ALA A 191 -0.65 29.42 0.49
CA ALA A 191 -1.88 29.14 -0.21
C ALA A 191 -2.65 30.43 -0.53
N GLN A 192 -3.23 30.48 -1.73
CA GLN A 192 -4.05 31.58 -2.22
C GLN A 192 -5.35 31.03 -2.78
N VAL A 193 -6.43 31.80 -2.65
CA VAL A 193 -7.69 31.53 -3.37
C VAL A 193 -7.44 31.69 -4.86
N ALA A 194 -7.98 30.80 -5.69
CA ALA A 194 -7.85 30.90 -7.14
C ALA A 194 -8.47 32.21 -7.66
N GLU A 195 -7.87 32.83 -8.69
CA GLU A 195 -8.24 34.18 -9.14
C GLU A 195 -9.72 34.33 -9.52
N GLU A 196 -10.29 33.29 -10.15
CA GLU A 196 -11.71 33.18 -10.53
C GLU A 196 -12.68 33.07 -9.34
N ASP A 197 -12.17 32.83 -8.12
CA ASP A 197 -12.92 32.73 -6.87
C ASP A 197 -12.65 33.88 -5.88
N ASN A 198 -11.83 34.85 -6.26
CA ASN A 198 -11.52 36.02 -5.43
C ASN A 198 -12.80 36.73 -4.94
N GLY A 199 -12.85 36.99 -3.63
CA GLY A 199 -14.00 37.65 -2.98
C GLY A 199 -15.19 36.74 -2.64
N LYS A 200 -15.17 35.45 -3.02
CA LYS A 200 -16.20 34.47 -2.59
C LYS A 200 -15.96 33.99 -1.16
N TYR A 201 -14.70 33.68 -0.87
CA TYR A 201 -14.18 33.17 0.41
C TYR A 201 -12.72 33.57 0.59
N TYR A 202 -12.20 33.40 1.80
CA TYR A 202 -10.80 33.64 2.16
C TYR A 202 -10.24 32.50 3.01
N ILE A 203 -8.92 32.32 2.99
CA ILE A 203 -8.23 31.34 3.83
C ILE A 203 -8.14 31.91 5.26
N SER A 204 -8.76 31.23 6.22
CA SER A 204 -8.76 31.63 7.63
C SER A 204 -7.52 31.11 8.38
N SER A 205 -6.99 29.96 7.97
CA SER A 205 -5.68 29.45 8.41
C SER A 205 -5.18 28.31 7.50
N GLU A 206 -3.87 28.20 7.36
CA GLU A 206 -3.16 26.99 6.94
C GLU A 206 -2.49 26.37 8.18
N GLN A 207 -2.34 25.05 8.24
CA GLN A 207 -1.64 24.38 9.35
C GLN A 207 -0.79 23.19 8.87
N TRP A 208 0.33 22.97 9.54
CA TRP A 208 1.13 21.73 9.46
C TRP A 208 1.13 21.02 10.81
N SER A 209 1.08 19.69 10.82
CA SER A 209 1.03 18.90 12.07
C SER A 209 1.76 17.55 11.96
N GLU A 210 2.59 17.24 12.96
CA GLU A 210 3.08 15.90 13.29
C GLU A 210 2.02 15.21 14.18
N LEU A 211 1.63 13.98 13.87
CA LEU A 211 0.55 13.26 14.57
C LEU A 211 1.06 12.00 15.27
N ASP A 212 0.42 11.61 16.38
CA ASP A 212 0.63 10.31 17.03
C ASP A 212 -0.14 9.18 16.33
N GLU A 213 0.05 7.95 16.81
CA GLU A 213 -0.63 6.74 16.30
C GLU A 213 -2.17 6.79 16.39
N ASN A 214 -2.71 7.70 17.21
CA ASN A 214 -4.15 7.91 17.41
C ASN A 214 -4.69 9.11 16.59
N GLY A 215 -3.83 9.85 15.88
CA GLY A 215 -4.17 11.06 15.13
C GLY A 215 -4.17 12.37 15.95
N ASN A 216 -3.69 12.36 17.20
CA ASN A 216 -3.52 13.57 18.01
C ASN A 216 -2.29 14.38 17.55
N LYS A 217 -2.33 15.71 17.68
CA LYS A 217 -1.18 16.56 17.33
C LYS A 217 -0.06 16.47 18.38
N VAL A 218 1.13 16.07 17.94
CA VAL A 218 2.36 16.02 18.74
C VAL A 218 3.10 17.36 18.64
N LYS A 219 3.38 17.79 17.40
CA LYS A 219 3.86 19.13 17.08
C LYS A 219 2.96 19.76 16.01
N TRP A 220 2.70 21.05 16.08
CA TRP A 220 2.01 21.75 14.98
C TRP A 220 2.35 23.24 14.90
N CYS A 221 2.01 23.83 13.77
CA CYS A 221 1.99 25.26 13.57
C CYS A 221 0.83 25.67 12.66
N SER A 222 0.43 26.94 12.74
CA SER A 222 -0.64 27.57 11.97
C SER A 222 -0.19 28.93 11.46
N SER A 223 -0.69 29.33 10.29
CA SER A 223 -0.58 30.68 9.74
C SER A 223 -1.35 31.73 10.57
N ARG A 224 -2.11 31.29 11.58
CA ARG A 224 -2.89 32.12 12.49
C ARG A 224 -2.42 31.89 13.93
N ASP A 225 -1.79 32.91 14.52
CA ASP A 225 -1.12 32.81 15.83
C ASP A 225 -2.00 32.27 16.96
N SER A 226 -3.30 32.53 16.92
CA SER A 226 -4.26 32.03 17.93
C SER A 226 -4.52 30.52 17.90
N GLU A 227 -4.07 29.83 16.85
CA GLU A 227 -4.22 28.37 16.65
C GLU A 227 -2.90 27.61 16.89
N ASN A 228 -1.80 28.33 17.14
CA ASN A 228 -0.52 27.73 17.54
C ASN A 228 -0.57 27.18 18.98
N PRO A 229 0.27 26.18 19.32
CA PRO A 229 0.39 25.67 20.67
C PRO A 229 0.90 26.76 21.64
N ARG A 230 0.44 26.69 22.90
CA ARG A 230 0.96 27.53 24.00
C ARG A 230 2.25 26.98 24.62
N ASP A 231 2.48 25.68 24.46
CA ASP A 231 3.72 25.02 24.86
C ASP A 231 4.70 25.07 23.68
N GLU A 232 5.85 25.71 23.88
CA GLU A 232 6.86 25.88 22.83
C GLU A 232 7.48 24.55 22.38
N SER A 233 7.44 23.49 23.21
CA SER A 233 7.91 22.15 22.84
C SER A 233 7.01 21.47 21.79
N GLN A 234 5.74 21.88 21.70
CA GLN A 234 4.78 21.42 20.69
C GLN A 234 4.80 22.28 19.41
N LEU A 235 5.55 23.38 19.36
CA LEU A 235 5.58 24.24 18.19
C LEU A 235 6.44 23.62 17.07
N LEU A 236 5.81 23.35 15.92
CA LEU A 236 6.53 22.87 14.74
C LEU A 236 7.32 24.02 14.10
N LYS A 237 8.63 24.06 14.37
CA LYS A 237 9.56 25.10 13.89
C LYS A 237 10.28 24.71 12.59
N THR A 238 10.59 23.43 12.42
CA THR A 238 11.25 22.85 11.25
C THR A 238 10.71 21.44 11.00
N PHE A 239 10.75 21.00 9.75
CA PHE A 239 10.54 19.59 9.40
C PHE A 239 11.80 18.77 9.67
N GLU A 240 11.64 17.47 9.94
CA GLU A 240 12.72 16.53 10.33
C GLU A 240 12.73 15.32 9.37
N ALA A 241 13.90 14.89 8.92
CA ALA A 241 14.09 13.75 7.99
C ALA A 241 13.36 12.47 8.44
N GLY A 242 12.68 11.80 7.50
CA GLY A 242 11.93 10.57 7.74
C GLY A 242 10.61 10.73 8.48
N LYS A 243 10.31 11.89 9.08
CA LYS A 243 9.01 12.14 9.72
C LYS A 243 7.90 12.42 8.70
N THR A 244 6.67 12.13 9.10
CA THR A 244 5.46 12.40 8.29
C THR A 244 4.63 13.50 8.93
N TYR A 245 4.29 14.49 8.11
CA TYR A 245 3.52 15.67 8.49
C TYR A 245 2.25 15.79 7.65
N TYR A 246 1.22 16.39 8.24
CA TYR A 246 -0.10 16.54 7.67
C TYR A 246 -0.44 18.02 7.49
N TYR A 247 -0.94 18.38 6.31
CA TYR A 247 -1.43 19.72 5.99
C TYR A 247 -2.93 19.81 6.22
N SER A 248 -3.37 20.95 6.76
CA SER A 248 -4.78 21.30 6.91
C SER A 248 -5.02 22.73 6.44
N ILE A 249 -6.23 23.02 5.94
CA ILE A 249 -6.63 24.39 5.60
C ILE A 249 -8.05 24.70 6.07
N THR A 250 -8.23 25.86 6.68
CA THR A 250 -9.53 26.40 7.08
C THR A 250 -9.91 27.52 6.12
N VAL A 251 -11.06 27.41 5.46
CA VAL A 251 -11.55 28.40 4.49
C VAL A 251 -12.91 28.93 4.93
N ALA A 252 -13.10 30.25 4.86
CA ALA A 252 -14.25 30.97 5.40
C ALA A 252 -14.98 31.76 4.32
N CYS A 253 -16.32 31.79 4.40
CA CYS A 253 -17.14 32.63 3.52
C CYS A 253 -16.81 34.13 3.70
N GLN A 254 -16.69 34.87 2.59
CA GLN A 254 -16.35 36.30 2.63
C GLN A 254 -17.54 37.18 3.06
N LEU A 255 -18.76 36.68 2.85
CA LEU A 255 -20.02 37.32 3.24
C LEU A 255 -20.74 36.44 4.27
N TRP A 256 -21.60 37.06 5.09
CA TRP A 256 -22.33 36.40 6.19
C TRP A 256 -23.67 35.76 5.75
N ASP A 257 -24.07 35.99 4.50
CA ASP A 257 -25.31 35.56 3.85
C ASP A 257 -25.08 34.64 2.63
N VAL A 258 -23.88 34.06 2.56
CA VAL A 258 -23.53 32.89 1.72
C VAL A 258 -23.08 31.73 2.62
N SER A 259 -22.97 30.52 2.08
CA SER A 259 -22.41 29.36 2.80
C SER A 259 -21.74 28.38 1.84
N PHE A 260 -21.01 27.42 2.39
CA PHE A 260 -20.58 26.23 1.67
C PHE A 260 -21.71 25.19 1.63
N THR A 261 -21.63 24.22 0.72
CA THR A 261 -22.49 23.03 0.76
C THR A 261 -22.19 22.15 1.99
N GLU A 262 -23.05 21.17 2.29
CA GLU A 262 -22.72 20.16 3.31
C GLU A 262 -21.50 19.32 2.93
N GLN A 263 -21.42 18.91 1.66
CA GLN A 263 -20.23 18.29 1.07
C GLN A 263 -19.60 19.24 0.07
N THR A 264 -18.40 19.75 0.36
CA THR A 264 -17.67 20.71 -0.48
C THR A 264 -16.39 20.08 -1.02
N SER A 265 -16.11 20.28 -2.31
CA SER A 265 -14.87 19.82 -2.92
C SER A 265 -13.78 20.90 -2.78
N VAL A 266 -12.83 20.68 -1.86
CA VAL A 266 -11.63 21.49 -1.71
C VAL A 266 -10.59 21.00 -2.73
N ILE A 267 -10.08 21.90 -3.55
CA ILE A 267 -9.11 21.62 -4.61
C ILE A 267 -7.84 22.41 -4.32
N ILE A 268 -6.73 21.74 -4.01
CA ILE A 268 -5.45 22.37 -3.67
C ILE A 268 -4.39 21.95 -4.69
N ASN A 269 -3.84 22.93 -5.42
CA ASN A 269 -2.86 22.71 -6.49
C ASN A 269 -3.32 21.66 -7.53
N GLY A 270 -4.63 21.54 -7.75
CA GLY A 270 -5.26 20.57 -8.66
C GLY A 270 -5.68 19.23 -8.03
N ALA A 271 -5.22 18.88 -6.83
CA ALA A 271 -5.69 17.70 -6.10
C ALA A 271 -7.02 17.99 -5.37
N ALA A 272 -8.02 17.11 -5.48
CA ALA A 272 -9.37 17.35 -4.98
C ALA A 272 -9.75 16.45 -3.79
N PHE A 273 -10.39 17.04 -2.78
CA PHE A 273 -10.78 16.42 -1.51
C PHE A 273 -12.24 16.76 -1.20
N THR A 274 -13.07 15.78 -0.87
CA THR A 274 -14.47 16.04 -0.48
C THR A 274 -14.55 16.16 1.04
N ILE A 275 -14.92 17.34 1.54
CA ILE A 275 -15.03 17.65 2.96
C ILE A 275 -16.51 17.71 3.35
N THR A 276 -16.87 17.01 4.42
CA THR A 276 -18.20 17.14 5.04
C THR A 276 -18.14 18.22 6.12
N ASN A 277 -18.80 19.35 5.86
CA ASN A 277 -18.73 20.54 6.70
C ASN A 277 -19.59 20.43 7.96
N LYS A 278 -19.16 21.09 9.04
CA LYS A 278 -19.92 21.21 10.30
C LYS A 278 -20.72 22.52 10.27
N LYS A 279 -22.01 22.46 10.61
CA LYS A 279 -22.84 23.68 10.76
C LYS A 279 -22.36 24.54 11.93
N SER A 280 -22.35 25.85 11.75
CA SER A 280 -22.22 26.84 12.82
C SER A 280 -23.58 27.52 13.01
N GLY A 281 -24.35 27.05 14.01
CA GLY A 281 -25.78 27.33 14.06
C GLY A 281 -26.51 26.58 12.94
N GLU A 282 -27.16 27.32 12.04
CA GLU A 282 -27.83 26.73 10.85
C GLU A 282 -26.95 26.72 9.60
N ASP A 283 -25.85 27.50 9.57
CA ASP A 283 -25.08 27.81 8.37
C ASP A 283 -23.73 27.06 8.26
N TYR A 284 -23.34 26.67 7.04
CA TYR A 284 -22.01 26.13 6.74
C TYR A 284 -21.03 27.25 6.35
N VAL A 285 -20.65 28.12 7.30
CA VAL A 285 -19.78 29.30 7.03
C VAL A 285 -18.28 28.99 6.91
N LEU A 286 -17.86 27.78 7.27
CA LEU A 286 -16.46 27.31 7.26
C LEU A 286 -16.33 25.95 6.57
N VAL A 287 -15.21 25.76 5.84
CA VAL A 287 -14.65 24.45 5.50
C VAL A 287 -13.42 24.22 6.36
N ASP A 288 -13.43 23.14 7.13
CA ASP A 288 -12.37 22.72 8.07
C ASP A 288 -11.71 21.45 7.50
N ALA A 289 -10.78 21.65 6.55
CA ALA A 289 -10.20 20.57 5.75
C ALA A 289 -8.94 20.01 6.43
N GLN A 290 -9.15 19.15 7.42
CA GLN A 290 -8.09 18.63 8.29
C GLN A 290 -7.35 17.42 7.70
N ASN A 291 -6.03 17.40 7.85
CA ASN A 291 -5.10 16.31 7.52
C ASN A 291 -5.23 15.76 6.07
N ILE A 292 -5.69 16.61 5.14
CA ILE A 292 -6.06 16.26 3.76
C ILE A 292 -4.88 15.84 2.87
N MET A 293 -3.69 16.34 3.15
CA MET A 293 -2.44 15.96 2.49
C MET A 293 -1.47 15.45 3.55
N ARG A 294 -0.79 14.34 3.25
CA ARG A 294 0.33 13.80 4.04
C ARG A 294 1.63 13.94 3.24
N MET A 295 2.73 14.26 3.89
CA MET A 295 4.06 14.32 3.30
C MET A 295 5.08 13.74 4.25
N THR A 296 5.92 12.84 3.77
CA THR A 296 7.06 12.28 4.51
C THR A 296 8.32 12.99 4.03
N VAL A 297 9.15 13.49 4.94
CA VAL A 297 10.40 14.18 4.58
C VAL A 297 11.40 13.14 4.05
N PRO A 298 11.94 13.31 2.82
CA PRO A 298 12.98 12.42 2.31
C PRO A 298 14.18 12.31 3.25
N LYS A 299 14.61 11.08 3.52
CA LYS A 299 15.77 10.76 4.37
C LYS A 299 16.99 10.41 3.52
N GLU A 300 18.13 10.94 3.92
CA GLU A 300 19.45 10.56 3.39
C GLU A 300 19.94 9.26 4.03
N ILE A 301 20.16 8.23 3.23
CA ILE A 301 20.61 6.91 3.67
C ILE A 301 22.13 6.81 3.52
N LYS A 302 22.87 6.82 4.64
CA LYS A 302 24.34 6.68 4.68
C LYS A 302 24.85 5.29 5.06
N LYS A 303 23.95 4.39 5.46
CA LYS A 303 24.31 3.04 5.93
C LYS A 303 23.30 2.02 5.42
N ILE A 304 23.82 1.04 4.68
CA ILE A 304 23.13 -0.13 4.16
C ILE A 304 23.60 -1.35 4.97
N GLU A 305 22.69 -2.22 5.38
CA GLU A 305 23.03 -3.42 6.15
C GLU A 305 22.22 -4.60 5.63
N VAL A 306 22.93 -5.61 5.12
CA VAL A 306 22.36 -6.82 4.54
C VAL A 306 22.88 -8.02 5.30
N ALA A 307 22.01 -8.97 5.65
CA ALA A 307 22.36 -10.20 6.36
C ALA A 307 21.72 -11.43 5.70
N ASN A 308 22.10 -12.62 6.18
CA ASN A 308 21.57 -13.94 5.77
C ASN A 308 21.74 -14.33 4.29
N ALA A 309 22.49 -13.56 3.50
CA ALA A 309 22.77 -13.87 2.10
C ALA A 309 23.56 -15.19 1.99
N THR A 310 23.08 -16.13 1.16
CA THR A 310 23.74 -17.41 0.94
C THR A 310 24.88 -17.24 -0.06
N LEU A 311 26.11 -17.07 0.45
CA LEU A 311 27.30 -16.76 -0.36
C LEU A 311 28.14 -17.98 -0.77
N SER A 312 27.66 -19.20 -0.49
CA SER A 312 28.34 -20.44 -0.85
C SER A 312 27.33 -21.56 -1.15
N TYR A 313 27.65 -22.38 -2.16
CA TYR A 313 26.77 -23.41 -2.70
C TYR A 313 27.56 -24.67 -3.08
N LYS A 314 26.83 -25.76 -3.36
CA LYS A 314 27.36 -27.00 -3.90
C LYS A 314 27.08 -27.12 -5.39
N VAL A 315 27.85 -27.97 -6.07
CA VAL A 315 27.57 -28.37 -7.45
C VAL A 315 26.17 -29.00 -7.51
N GLY A 316 25.31 -28.48 -8.38
CA GLY A 316 23.92 -28.89 -8.56
C GLY A 316 22.89 -28.13 -7.70
N ASP A 317 23.30 -27.28 -6.75
CA ASP A 317 22.36 -26.40 -6.04
C ASP A 317 21.81 -25.33 -6.99
N ALA A 318 20.52 -25.00 -6.87
CA ALA A 318 19.94 -23.83 -7.50
C ALA A 318 20.20 -22.55 -6.68
N PRO A 319 20.46 -21.39 -7.31
CA PRO A 319 20.53 -20.09 -6.63
C PRO A 319 19.21 -19.74 -5.92
N LYS A 320 19.29 -19.00 -4.83
CA LYS A 320 18.15 -18.67 -3.96
C LYS A 320 18.25 -17.26 -3.41
N ALA A 321 17.12 -16.55 -3.41
CA ALA A 321 16.97 -15.30 -2.69
C ALA A 321 17.00 -15.58 -1.19
N THR A 322 17.93 -14.96 -0.46
CA THR A 322 18.16 -15.18 0.98
C THR A 322 18.64 -13.95 1.73
N ALA A 323 19.08 -12.90 1.03
CA ALA A 323 19.46 -11.65 1.65
C ALA A 323 18.26 -10.96 2.33
N ALA A 324 18.48 -10.45 3.54
CA ALA A 324 17.52 -9.69 4.33
C ALA A 324 18.12 -8.35 4.74
N LEU A 325 17.31 -7.28 4.72
CA LEU A 325 17.75 -5.97 5.22
C LEU A 325 17.70 -5.92 6.75
N THR A 326 18.68 -5.23 7.34
CA THR A 326 18.84 -5.07 8.78
C THR A 326 19.24 -3.63 9.14
N GLY A 327 19.42 -3.36 10.43
CA GLY A 327 19.75 -2.02 10.93
C GLY A 327 18.58 -1.05 10.94
N GLU A 328 18.85 0.18 11.38
CA GLU A 328 17.83 1.23 11.60
C GLU A 328 17.17 1.72 10.30
N ASN A 329 17.87 1.56 9.17
CA ASN A 329 17.40 2.00 7.86
C ASN A 329 16.63 0.92 7.07
N ALA A 330 16.38 -0.27 7.64
CA ALA A 330 15.85 -1.43 6.91
C ALA A 330 14.48 -1.23 6.24
N ALA A 331 13.72 -0.19 6.62
CA ALA A 331 12.44 0.19 6.02
C ALA A 331 12.54 1.33 4.98
N ASP A 332 13.68 2.02 4.90
CA ASP A 332 13.89 3.19 4.03
C ASP A 332 14.21 2.81 2.58
N TYR A 333 14.58 1.56 2.35
CA TYR A 333 14.93 0.98 1.05
C TYR A 333 14.54 -0.51 1.02
N ARG A 334 14.58 -1.11 -0.16
CA ARG A 334 14.29 -2.52 -0.41
C ARG A 334 15.36 -3.16 -1.27
N ILE A 335 15.47 -4.48 -1.19
CA ILE A 335 16.14 -5.27 -2.23
C ILE A 335 15.28 -5.17 -3.49
N ALA A 336 15.92 -4.78 -4.60
CA ALA A 336 15.33 -4.83 -5.94
C ALA A 336 15.56 -6.20 -6.57
N TYR A 337 16.79 -6.71 -6.48
CA TYR A 337 17.10 -8.13 -6.67
C TYR A 337 18.45 -8.51 -6.06
N GLU A 338 18.58 -9.77 -5.68
CA GLU A 338 19.86 -10.49 -5.59
C GLU A 338 20.22 -11.02 -7.00
N CYS A 339 21.51 -11.04 -7.33
CA CYS A 339 22.03 -11.47 -8.62
C CYS A 339 23.19 -12.45 -8.45
N TRP A 340 23.20 -13.50 -9.26
CA TRP A 340 24.35 -14.40 -9.45
C TRP A 340 24.80 -14.37 -10.92
N GLU A 341 26.10 -14.29 -11.13
CA GLU A 341 26.74 -14.08 -12.43
C GLU A 341 27.80 -15.19 -12.63
N GLU A 342 27.72 -15.95 -13.72
CA GLU A 342 28.76 -16.92 -14.09
C GLU A 342 29.87 -16.18 -14.82
N MET A 343 31.10 -16.24 -14.29
CA MET A 343 32.24 -15.50 -14.80
C MET A 343 33.12 -16.38 -15.68
N GLU A 344 33.27 -16.01 -16.95
CA GLU A 344 34.21 -16.64 -17.88
C GLU A 344 35.49 -15.80 -17.99
N LYS A 345 36.65 -16.48 -17.96
CA LYS A 345 37.95 -15.84 -18.08
C LYS A 345 38.35 -15.71 -19.54
N GLN A 346 38.61 -14.48 -19.98
CA GLN A 346 39.05 -14.17 -21.34
C GLN A 346 40.58 -14.34 -21.51
N ASP A 347 41.06 -14.30 -22.75
CA ASP A 347 42.49 -14.47 -23.10
C ASP A 347 43.40 -13.40 -22.47
N ASP A 348 42.90 -12.18 -22.27
CA ASP A 348 43.60 -11.09 -21.59
C ASP A 348 43.66 -11.25 -20.05
N GLY A 349 42.95 -12.24 -19.53
CA GLY A 349 42.84 -12.55 -18.11
C GLY A 349 41.67 -11.91 -17.38
N SER A 350 40.88 -11.05 -18.03
CA SER A 350 39.67 -10.46 -17.47
C SER A 350 38.59 -11.51 -17.19
N LEU A 351 37.69 -11.21 -16.25
CA LEU A 351 36.49 -12.00 -15.96
C LEU A 351 35.27 -11.24 -16.46
N VAL A 352 34.47 -11.86 -17.33
CA VAL A 352 33.22 -11.27 -17.86
C VAL A 352 32.02 -12.16 -17.52
N PRO A 353 30.85 -11.58 -17.19
CA PRO A 353 29.66 -12.36 -16.87
C PRO A 353 29.00 -12.91 -18.14
N VAL A 354 28.81 -14.23 -18.22
CA VAL A 354 28.31 -14.93 -19.42
C VAL A 354 26.93 -15.57 -19.28
N ARG A 355 26.49 -15.82 -18.04
CA ARG A 355 25.16 -16.31 -17.64
C ARG A 355 24.76 -15.65 -16.32
N PHE A 356 23.46 -15.51 -16.08
CA PHE A 356 22.90 -14.72 -14.99
C PHE A 356 21.75 -15.45 -14.29
N TRP A 357 21.47 -15.08 -13.05
CA TRP A 357 20.22 -15.34 -12.36
C TRP A 357 19.85 -14.11 -11.53
N TYR A 358 18.57 -13.73 -11.54
CA TYR A 358 18.02 -12.68 -10.68
C TYR A 358 16.96 -13.27 -9.74
N SER A 359 16.88 -12.76 -8.51
CA SER A 359 15.80 -13.12 -7.58
C SER A 359 14.44 -12.56 -8.01
N ASP A 360 14.44 -11.43 -8.72
CA ASP A 360 13.23 -10.84 -9.28
C ASP A 360 12.76 -11.64 -10.50
N ALA A 361 11.48 -12.01 -10.51
CA ALA A 361 10.93 -12.88 -11.54
C ALA A 361 10.80 -12.20 -12.91
N GLU A 362 10.63 -10.88 -12.97
CA GLU A 362 10.52 -10.14 -14.23
C GLU A 362 11.90 -9.91 -14.85
N GLU A 363 12.90 -9.52 -14.06
CA GLU A 363 14.29 -9.43 -14.52
C GLU A 363 14.82 -10.81 -14.97
N ASN A 364 14.57 -11.86 -14.18
CA ASN A 364 14.96 -13.21 -14.54
C ASN A 364 14.18 -13.76 -15.75
N ALA A 365 12.98 -13.25 -16.05
CA ALA A 365 12.23 -13.63 -17.25
C ALA A 365 12.87 -13.07 -18.53
N LYS A 366 13.41 -11.84 -18.50
CA LYS A 366 14.03 -11.14 -19.66
C LYS A 366 15.25 -11.87 -20.24
N LEU A 367 15.94 -12.68 -19.43
CA LEU A 367 17.10 -13.47 -19.88
C LEU A 367 16.70 -14.52 -20.93
N PRO A 368 17.50 -14.73 -22.00
CA PRO A 368 17.44 -15.94 -22.83
C PRO A 368 17.66 -17.21 -22.01
N VAL A 369 17.14 -18.36 -22.47
CA VAL A 369 17.18 -19.62 -21.71
C VAL A 369 18.60 -20.15 -21.51
N ASP A 370 19.45 -20.05 -22.52
CA ASP A 370 20.88 -20.36 -22.47
C ASP A 370 21.67 -19.43 -21.54
N LYS A 371 21.13 -18.24 -21.25
CA LYS A 371 21.72 -17.23 -20.38
C LYS A 371 21.31 -17.33 -18.92
N LYS A 372 20.53 -18.35 -18.52
CA LYS A 372 20.13 -18.55 -17.12
C LYS A 372 21.06 -19.50 -16.37
N ILE A 373 21.39 -19.14 -15.14
CA ILE A 373 21.93 -20.07 -14.13
C ILE A 373 20.72 -20.74 -13.47
N ILE A 374 20.51 -22.03 -13.77
CA ILE A 374 19.46 -22.86 -13.15
C ILE A 374 19.99 -23.74 -12.01
N ALA A 375 21.29 -24.03 -12.05
CA ALA A 375 22.05 -24.71 -11.01
C ALA A 375 23.53 -24.29 -11.11
N PHE A 376 24.26 -24.39 -10.01
CA PHE A 376 25.69 -24.09 -9.96
C PHE A 376 26.53 -25.27 -10.47
N GLU A 377 27.36 -25.03 -11.47
CA GLU A 377 28.14 -26.07 -12.18
C GLU A 377 29.58 -26.20 -11.65
N LYS A 378 30.16 -27.40 -11.78
CA LYS A 378 31.52 -27.72 -11.30
C LYS A 378 32.58 -26.95 -12.10
N ASP A 379 33.67 -26.55 -11.43
CA ASP A 379 34.84 -25.87 -12.01
C ASP A 379 34.55 -24.49 -12.66
N LYS A 380 33.33 -23.97 -12.48
CA LYS A 380 32.91 -22.63 -12.86
C LYS A 380 33.09 -21.64 -11.71
N THR A 381 33.34 -20.38 -12.04
CA THR A 381 33.43 -19.27 -11.09
C THR A 381 32.15 -18.46 -11.14
N TYR A 382 31.61 -18.11 -9.97
CA TYR A 382 30.39 -17.32 -9.86
C TYR A 382 30.59 -16.12 -8.95
N THR A 383 29.91 -15.04 -9.27
CA THR A 383 30.01 -13.75 -8.60
C THR A 383 28.62 -13.27 -8.18
N TYR A 384 28.54 -12.68 -6.98
CA TYR A 384 27.30 -12.26 -6.32
C TYR A 384 27.22 -10.74 -6.25
N SER A 385 26.04 -10.20 -6.55
CA SER A 385 25.77 -8.77 -6.72
C SER A 385 24.35 -8.46 -6.19
N ILE A 386 24.11 -7.28 -5.63
CA ILE A 386 22.76 -6.87 -5.15
C ILE A 386 22.38 -5.52 -5.75
N LYS A 387 21.12 -5.39 -6.18
CA LYS A 387 20.49 -4.09 -6.46
C LYS A 387 19.54 -3.72 -5.33
N LEU A 388 19.64 -2.49 -4.85
CA LEU A 388 18.78 -1.88 -3.83
C LEU A 388 18.06 -0.67 -4.43
N LYS A 389 16.86 -0.37 -3.94
CA LYS A 389 16.10 0.84 -4.31
C LYS A 389 15.42 1.46 -3.09
N THR A 390 15.37 2.78 -2.99
CA THR A 390 14.74 3.51 -1.89
C THR A 390 13.21 3.41 -1.89
N VAL A 391 12.61 3.83 -0.78
CA VAL A 391 11.16 3.95 -0.54
C VAL A 391 10.85 5.41 -0.12
N ASN A 392 9.61 5.88 -0.28
CA ASN A 392 9.14 7.21 0.20
C ASN A 392 9.90 8.45 -0.33
N GLU A 393 10.40 8.45 -1.58
CA GLU A 393 11.29 9.51 -2.12
C GLU A 393 12.62 9.70 -1.33
N ASN A 394 12.99 8.78 -0.41
CA ASN A 394 14.31 8.75 0.22
C ASN A 394 15.43 8.60 -0.84
N TYR A 395 16.65 8.97 -0.46
CA TYR A 395 17.82 8.90 -1.33
C TYR A 395 19.04 8.33 -0.61
N PHE A 396 19.89 7.59 -1.33
CA PHE A 396 21.21 7.20 -0.84
C PHE A 396 22.16 8.39 -0.90
N ALA A 397 23.04 8.51 0.10
CA ALA A 397 24.21 9.37 0.00
C ALA A 397 25.17 8.85 -1.07
N ASP A 398 26.08 9.69 -1.55
CA ASP A 398 27.18 9.25 -2.40
C ASP A 398 28.21 8.46 -1.56
N VAL A 399 28.95 7.56 -2.19
CA VAL A 399 30.09 6.85 -1.58
C VAL A 399 31.15 7.86 -1.14
N ASP A 400 31.43 8.88 -1.96
CA ASP A 400 32.35 9.97 -1.63
C ASP A 400 31.85 10.85 -0.46
N THR A 401 30.54 10.84 -0.16
CA THR A 401 29.94 11.55 0.98
C THR A 401 29.63 10.65 2.19
N GLY A 402 30.11 9.40 2.17
CA GLY A 402 30.09 8.49 3.31
C GLY A 402 28.98 7.43 3.30
N LEU A 403 28.44 7.06 2.13
CA LEU A 403 27.65 5.83 2.03
C LEU A 403 28.51 4.61 2.36
N THR A 404 27.99 3.76 3.25
CA THR A 404 28.63 2.51 3.69
C THR A 404 27.68 1.33 3.55
N MET A 405 28.20 0.13 3.30
CA MET A 405 27.42 -1.11 3.26
C MET A 405 28.10 -2.24 4.04
N THR A 406 27.29 -3.07 4.71
CA THR A 406 27.71 -4.38 5.23
C THR A 406 26.92 -5.52 4.56
N LEU A 407 27.58 -6.67 4.42
CA LEU A 407 27.00 -7.92 3.94
C LEU A 407 27.37 -9.06 4.90
N ASN A 408 26.37 -9.69 5.51
CA ASN A 408 26.53 -10.72 6.55
C ASN A 408 27.42 -10.28 7.74
N GLY A 409 27.53 -8.97 7.97
CA GLY A 409 28.40 -8.37 9.00
C GLY A 409 29.82 -8.04 8.52
N GLU A 410 30.25 -8.51 7.34
CA GLU A 410 31.49 -8.06 6.70
C GLU A 410 31.25 -6.67 6.04
N ALA A 411 32.26 -5.79 6.05
CA ALA A 411 32.17 -4.51 5.35
C ALA A 411 32.40 -4.70 3.84
N VAL A 412 31.59 -4.03 3.02
CA VAL A 412 31.72 -3.99 1.56
C VAL A 412 32.71 -2.89 1.16
N ASP A 413 33.55 -3.15 0.16
CA ASP A 413 34.50 -2.14 -0.34
C ASP A 413 33.77 -1.03 -1.11
N ALA A 414 34.20 0.22 -0.94
CA ALA A 414 33.62 1.38 -1.60
C ALA A 414 33.56 1.22 -3.14
N SER A 415 34.57 0.58 -3.75
CA SER A 415 34.63 0.32 -5.19
C SER A 415 33.63 -0.72 -5.70
N GLN A 416 33.00 -1.49 -4.80
CA GLN A 416 31.94 -2.45 -5.13
C GLN A 416 30.55 -1.79 -5.11
N ILE A 417 30.43 -0.51 -4.75
CA ILE A 417 29.17 0.22 -4.58
C ILE A 417 29.04 1.31 -5.66
N THR A 418 27.87 1.42 -6.28
CA THR A 418 27.57 2.48 -7.26
C THR A 418 26.16 3.01 -7.03
N VAL A 419 26.07 4.32 -6.75
CA VAL A 419 24.81 5.07 -6.64
C VAL A 419 24.43 5.58 -8.04
N ASP A 420 23.14 5.60 -8.37
CA ASP A 420 22.66 6.13 -9.67
C ASP A 420 22.50 7.67 -9.67
N GLU A 421 22.36 8.30 -10.85
CA GLU A 421 22.21 9.78 -10.96
C GLU A 421 20.93 10.30 -10.25
N GLY A 422 19.92 9.44 -10.04
CA GLY A 422 18.73 9.77 -9.25
C GLY A 422 18.92 9.67 -7.73
N CYS A 423 20.03 9.09 -7.26
CA CYS A 423 20.28 8.67 -5.88
C CYS A 423 19.19 7.74 -5.27
N ASP A 424 18.33 7.13 -6.10
CA ASP A 424 17.22 6.29 -5.64
C ASP A 424 17.55 4.79 -5.69
N THR A 425 18.64 4.44 -6.36
CA THR A 425 19.08 3.07 -6.62
C THR A 425 20.56 2.92 -6.29
N VAL A 426 20.91 1.83 -5.60
CA VAL A 426 22.29 1.37 -5.43
C VAL A 426 22.46 0.05 -6.17
N TYR A 427 23.47 0.00 -7.03
CA TYR A 427 24.01 -1.22 -7.59
C TYR A 427 25.24 -1.61 -6.77
N THR A 428 25.35 -2.88 -6.42
CA THR A 428 26.59 -3.43 -5.86
C THR A 428 27.07 -4.58 -6.72
N MET A 429 28.36 -4.56 -7.05
CA MET A 429 28.98 -5.49 -7.97
C MET A 429 30.04 -6.32 -7.27
N ALA A 430 30.04 -7.62 -7.55
CA ALA A 430 31.06 -8.57 -7.11
C ALA A 430 31.33 -8.61 -5.60
N LEU A 431 30.27 -8.44 -4.80
CA LEU A 431 30.29 -8.55 -3.33
C LEU A 431 30.95 -9.84 -2.82
N LYS A 432 30.76 -10.95 -3.55
CA LYS A 432 31.48 -12.20 -3.33
C LYS A 432 31.77 -12.88 -4.65
N THR A 433 32.90 -13.58 -4.72
CA THR A 433 33.19 -14.56 -5.78
C THR A 433 33.43 -15.93 -5.13
N MET A 434 32.88 -16.98 -5.72
CA MET A 434 32.93 -18.36 -5.23
C MET A 434 33.08 -19.38 -6.36
N GLN A 435 33.47 -20.60 -6.01
CA GLN A 435 33.36 -21.78 -6.87
C GLN A 435 32.52 -22.85 -6.14
N PRO A 436 31.60 -23.57 -6.81
CA PRO A 436 30.68 -24.46 -6.12
C PRO A 436 31.39 -25.71 -5.58
N THR A 437 31.09 -26.05 -4.32
CA THR A 437 31.74 -27.19 -3.66
C THR A 437 31.17 -28.53 -4.10
N VAL A 438 32.02 -29.52 -4.37
CA VAL A 438 31.55 -30.89 -4.61
C VAL A 438 31.17 -31.52 -3.26
N ALA A 439 29.96 -32.06 -3.15
CA ALA A 439 29.54 -32.80 -1.96
C ALA A 439 30.36 -34.09 -1.81
N GLN A 440 31.21 -34.17 -0.78
CA GLN A 440 31.98 -35.39 -0.49
C GLN A 440 31.09 -36.45 0.17
N SER A 441 31.10 -37.67 -0.38
CA SER A 441 30.37 -38.82 0.15
C SER A 441 31.07 -39.38 1.41
N THR A 442 30.45 -39.27 2.58
CA THR A 442 30.97 -39.81 3.83
C THR A 442 30.68 -41.31 3.96
N TYR A 443 31.56 -42.12 3.37
CA TYR A 443 31.46 -43.58 3.44
C TYR A 443 31.87 -44.12 4.81
N LYS A 444 31.05 -45.02 5.36
CA LYS A 444 31.28 -45.70 6.63
C LYS A 444 30.73 -47.13 6.60
N PHE A 445 31.40 -48.01 7.35
CA PHE A 445 30.86 -49.33 7.62
C PHE A 445 29.63 -49.20 8.55
N LEU A 446 28.67 -50.09 8.31
CA LEU A 446 27.45 -50.28 9.09
C LEU A 446 27.44 -51.67 9.75
N GLU A 447 28.32 -52.57 9.29
CA GLU A 447 28.47 -53.94 9.79
C GLU A 447 29.82 -54.51 9.34
N GLY A 448 30.41 -55.42 10.13
CA GLY A 448 31.61 -56.19 9.79
C GLY A 448 32.92 -55.63 10.33
N GLU A 449 32.94 -54.38 10.80
CA GLU A 449 34.08 -53.80 11.51
C GLU A 449 34.37 -54.58 12.80
N ASN A 450 35.65 -54.92 13.01
CA ASN A 450 36.16 -55.82 14.05
C ASN A 450 35.53 -57.24 14.05
N ALA A 451 34.91 -57.67 12.94
CA ALA A 451 34.46 -59.06 12.80
C ALA A 451 35.67 -60.01 12.75
N SER A 452 35.49 -61.25 13.22
CA SER A 452 36.57 -62.23 13.25
C SER A 452 36.17 -63.59 12.67
N TRP A 453 37.14 -64.29 12.08
CA TRP A 453 36.95 -65.57 11.40
C TRP A 453 38.07 -66.55 11.76
N THR A 454 37.70 -67.79 12.05
CA THR A 454 38.63 -68.82 12.53
C THR A 454 39.14 -69.70 11.39
N GLN A 455 40.46 -69.80 11.25
CA GLN A 455 41.14 -70.69 10.30
C GLN A 455 40.61 -72.13 10.39
N GLY A 456 40.48 -72.79 9.24
CA GLY A 456 39.83 -74.11 9.13
C GLY A 456 38.30 -74.06 8.97
N GLY A 457 37.64 -72.95 9.32
CA GLY A 457 36.21 -72.77 9.10
C GLY A 457 35.79 -72.71 7.63
N ASN A 458 34.54 -73.07 7.33
CA ASN A 458 33.92 -72.89 6.01
C ASN A 458 33.04 -71.63 5.90
N GLY A 459 32.97 -70.82 6.96
CA GLY A 459 32.21 -69.57 6.98
C GLY A 459 32.82 -68.43 6.15
N THR A 460 32.12 -67.32 6.08
CA THR A 460 32.48 -66.09 5.34
C THR A 460 32.41 -64.87 6.24
N LEU A 461 33.22 -63.85 5.98
CA LEU A 461 33.07 -62.53 6.63
C LEU A 461 32.18 -61.62 5.79
N ARG A 462 31.21 -60.96 6.42
CA ARG A 462 30.26 -60.05 5.80
C ARG A 462 30.44 -58.64 6.35
N PHE A 463 30.56 -57.69 5.43
CA PHE A 463 30.68 -56.27 5.69
C PHE A 463 29.52 -55.54 5.01
N ARG A 464 29.03 -54.47 5.62
CA ARG A 464 28.01 -53.59 5.05
C ARG A 464 28.51 -52.16 5.10
N VAL A 465 28.39 -51.42 4.01
CA VAL A 465 28.83 -50.02 3.90
C VAL A 465 27.65 -49.17 3.42
N ASN A 466 27.52 -47.95 3.90
CA ASN A 466 26.41 -47.05 3.56
C ASN A 466 26.38 -46.59 2.08
N GLY A 467 27.45 -46.82 1.31
CA GLY A 467 27.53 -46.45 -0.10
C GLY A 467 26.67 -47.30 -1.03
N GLU A 468 26.32 -46.73 -2.17
CA GLU A 468 25.54 -47.40 -3.22
C GLU A 468 26.40 -48.34 -4.06
N ILE A 469 25.86 -49.52 -4.38
CA ILE A 469 26.54 -50.52 -5.20
C ILE A 469 26.83 -50.04 -6.63
N SER A 470 26.03 -49.09 -7.14
CA SER A 470 26.20 -48.38 -8.41
C SER A 470 27.54 -47.63 -8.52
N LYS A 471 28.07 -47.14 -7.38
CA LYS A 471 29.33 -46.39 -7.31
C LYS A 471 30.54 -47.28 -6.99
N LEU A 472 30.36 -48.55 -6.65
CA LEU A 472 31.44 -49.42 -6.17
C LEU A 472 32.45 -49.71 -7.29
N THR A 473 33.69 -49.22 -7.13
CA THR A 473 34.80 -49.46 -8.07
C THR A 473 35.68 -50.64 -7.65
N GLY A 474 35.66 -51.03 -6.36
CA GLY A 474 36.27 -52.29 -5.93
C GLY A 474 36.44 -52.46 -4.43
N VAL A 475 37.14 -53.53 -4.06
CA VAL A 475 37.46 -53.91 -2.68
C VAL A 475 38.93 -54.31 -2.61
N LYS A 476 39.66 -53.83 -1.59
CA LYS A 476 41.00 -54.29 -1.23
C LYS A 476 40.98 -55.00 0.12
N VAL A 477 41.95 -55.89 0.36
CA VAL A 477 42.38 -56.31 1.70
C VAL A 477 43.88 -56.08 1.80
N ASP A 478 44.31 -55.41 2.88
CA ASP A 478 45.70 -54.99 3.14
C ASP A 478 46.34 -54.21 1.98
N GLY A 479 45.52 -53.42 1.28
CA GLY A 479 45.91 -52.67 0.08
C GLY A 479 45.87 -53.47 -1.23
N ALA A 480 45.88 -54.81 -1.19
CA ALA A 480 45.78 -55.66 -2.37
C ALA A 480 44.34 -55.74 -2.89
N MET A 481 44.15 -55.45 -4.18
CA MET A 481 42.83 -55.47 -4.85
C MET A 481 42.30 -56.91 -4.96
N LEU A 482 41.04 -57.14 -4.57
CA LEU A 482 40.40 -58.45 -4.66
C LEU A 482 39.87 -58.72 -6.07
N SER A 483 39.99 -59.96 -6.53
CA SER A 483 39.32 -60.43 -7.76
C SER A 483 37.86 -60.82 -7.48
N ALA A 484 37.00 -60.72 -8.50
CA ALA A 484 35.55 -60.92 -8.34
C ALA A 484 35.15 -62.35 -7.90
N ASP A 485 36.05 -63.34 -8.06
CA ASP A 485 35.88 -64.70 -7.55
C ASP A 485 36.21 -64.83 -6.05
N GLN A 486 36.88 -63.86 -5.41
CA GLN A 486 37.26 -63.91 -3.99
C GLN A 486 36.17 -63.39 -3.03
N TYR A 487 35.24 -62.58 -3.53
CA TYR A 487 34.13 -62.00 -2.75
C TYR A 487 32.79 -62.07 -3.50
N THR A 488 31.70 -61.63 -2.87
CA THR A 488 30.43 -61.33 -3.53
C THR A 488 29.89 -59.98 -3.06
N VAL A 489 29.12 -59.30 -3.90
CA VAL A 489 28.42 -58.05 -3.54
C VAL A 489 26.92 -58.21 -3.73
N LYS A 490 26.11 -57.58 -2.88
CA LYS A 490 24.65 -57.48 -3.01
C LYS A 490 24.14 -56.08 -2.71
N SER A 491 23.02 -55.71 -3.33
CA SER A 491 22.32 -54.43 -3.17
C SER A 491 21.42 -54.41 -1.93
N GLY A 492 21.47 -53.32 -1.17
CA GLY A 492 20.66 -53.09 0.04
C GLY A 492 21.49 -52.36 1.10
N SER A 493 22.06 -51.20 0.76
CA SER A 493 23.46 -50.82 1.09
C SER A 493 24.47 -51.71 0.36
N THR A 494 25.73 -51.31 0.25
CA THR A 494 26.77 -52.17 -0.34
C THR A 494 27.15 -53.27 0.67
N ILE A 495 26.69 -54.50 0.43
CA ILE A 495 27.01 -55.67 1.25
C ILE A 495 28.09 -56.49 0.55
N ILE A 496 29.28 -56.56 1.14
CA ILE A 496 30.44 -57.32 0.65
C ILE A 496 30.58 -58.57 1.51
N THR A 497 30.86 -59.72 0.89
CA THR A 497 31.10 -60.97 1.62
C THR A 497 32.37 -61.65 1.09
N LEU A 498 33.40 -61.72 1.93
CA LEU A 498 34.67 -62.39 1.62
C LEU A 498 34.47 -63.91 1.72
N LYS A 499 34.83 -64.65 0.67
CA LYS A 499 34.60 -66.10 0.61
C LYS A 499 35.63 -66.86 1.45
N SER A 500 35.21 -67.99 2.02
CA SER A 500 36.07 -68.89 2.82
C SER A 500 37.39 -69.24 2.12
N GLY A 501 37.38 -69.44 0.80
CA GLY A 501 38.59 -69.74 0.02
C GLY A 501 39.65 -68.63 0.05
N TYR A 502 39.23 -67.36 0.08
CA TYR A 502 40.15 -66.23 0.23
C TYR A 502 40.65 -66.09 1.68
N LEU A 503 39.72 -66.18 2.65
CA LEU A 503 40.04 -66.06 4.09
C LEU A 503 41.02 -67.16 4.58
N LYS A 504 40.98 -68.35 3.96
CA LYS A 504 41.96 -69.44 4.21
C LYS A 504 43.39 -69.13 3.76
N GLY A 505 43.60 -68.12 2.90
CA GLY A 505 44.91 -67.67 2.45
C GLY A 505 45.53 -66.57 3.32
N LEU A 506 44.79 -66.01 4.28
CA LEU A 506 45.26 -64.95 5.16
C LEU A 506 45.99 -65.50 6.40
N SER A 507 47.00 -64.77 6.85
CA SER A 507 47.73 -65.00 8.11
C SER A 507 46.82 -64.93 9.34
N VAL A 508 47.29 -65.42 10.50
CA VAL A 508 46.64 -65.13 11.78
C VAL A 508 47.00 -63.71 12.20
N GLY A 509 46.02 -62.88 12.54
CA GLY A 509 46.21 -61.47 12.93
C GLY A 509 45.09 -60.54 12.48
N THR A 510 45.33 -59.24 12.62
CA THR A 510 44.43 -58.18 12.14
C THR A 510 44.72 -57.84 10.68
N HIS A 511 43.66 -57.71 9.89
CA HIS A 511 43.67 -57.41 8.46
C HIS A 511 42.72 -56.23 8.17
N LYS A 512 43.01 -55.42 7.15
CA LYS A 512 42.25 -54.21 6.82
C LYS A 512 41.49 -54.38 5.50
N ILE A 513 40.17 -54.27 5.52
CA ILE A 513 39.36 -54.19 4.30
C ILE A 513 39.15 -52.72 3.91
N THR A 514 39.33 -52.40 2.62
CA THR A 514 39.03 -51.08 2.05
C THR A 514 38.01 -51.22 0.93
N VAL A 515 36.99 -50.36 0.92
CA VAL A 515 35.90 -50.36 -0.05
C VAL A 515 35.92 -49.04 -0.82
N ILE A 516 36.03 -49.13 -2.15
CA ILE A 516 36.35 -48.02 -3.04
C ILE A 516 35.13 -47.71 -3.90
N TYR A 517 34.80 -46.43 -4.00
CA TYR A 517 33.73 -45.90 -4.83
C TYR A 517 34.28 -44.93 -5.89
N THR A 518 33.44 -44.44 -6.79
CA THR A 518 33.79 -43.43 -7.81
C THR A 518 34.21 -42.08 -7.23
N ASP A 519 33.83 -41.79 -5.98
CA ASP A 519 33.89 -40.48 -5.33
C ASP A 519 34.41 -40.53 -3.87
N GLY A 520 35.06 -41.63 -3.48
CA GLY A 520 35.69 -41.81 -2.16
C GLY A 520 35.98 -43.28 -1.81
N GLU A 521 36.64 -43.54 -0.68
CA GLU A 521 36.79 -44.88 -0.11
C GLU A 521 36.65 -44.87 1.42
N CYS A 522 36.39 -46.02 2.02
CA CYS A 522 36.41 -46.21 3.47
C CYS A 522 37.06 -47.55 3.85
N SER A 523 37.67 -47.63 5.03
CA SER A 523 38.29 -48.87 5.54
C SER A 523 37.76 -49.28 6.91
N ALA A 524 37.84 -50.57 7.21
CA ALA A 524 37.59 -51.16 8.53
C ALA A 524 38.55 -52.33 8.75
N ASP A 525 38.78 -52.69 10.02
CA ASP A 525 39.63 -53.84 10.38
C ASP A 525 38.79 -55.09 10.69
N PHE A 526 39.40 -56.26 10.50
CA PHE A 526 38.85 -57.58 10.81
C PHE A 526 39.97 -58.53 11.24
N GLU A 527 39.64 -59.65 11.88
CA GLU A 527 40.63 -60.52 12.52
C GLU A 527 40.55 -61.98 12.04
N ILE A 528 41.69 -62.54 11.66
CA ILE A 528 41.85 -63.97 11.36
C ILE A 528 42.41 -64.68 12.60
N LYS A 529 41.59 -65.53 13.21
CA LYS A 529 41.91 -66.28 14.43
C LYS A 529 42.39 -67.69 14.12
N ARG A 530 43.30 -68.22 14.93
CA ARG A 530 43.76 -69.63 14.83
C ARG A 530 42.69 -70.59 15.37
N ALA A 531 42.55 -71.77 14.77
CA ALA A 531 41.75 -72.84 15.37
C ALA A 531 42.37 -73.32 16.69
N ALA A 532 41.53 -73.59 17.70
CA ALA A 532 41.94 -74.26 18.92
C ALA A 532 42.10 -75.77 18.65
N GLY A 533 43.35 -76.24 18.61
CA GLY A 533 43.68 -77.65 18.35
C GLY A 533 44.85 -77.84 17.37
N GLY A 534 46.05 -77.41 17.75
CA GLY A 534 47.26 -77.59 16.96
C GLY A 534 48.50 -77.13 17.73
N THR A 535 49.27 -78.11 18.24
CA THR A 535 50.34 -77.90 19.21
C THR A 535 51.51 -77.07 18.66
N THR A 536 52.12 -76.26 19.52
CA THR A 536 53.38 -75.53 19.27
C THR A 536 54.60 -76.44 19.38
N THR A 537 55.73 -75.96 18.85
CA THR A 537 57.06 -76.44 19.23
C THR A 537 57.89 -75.24 19.71
N GLU A 538 58.56 -75.43 20.83
CA GLU A 538 59.43 -74.48 21.56
C GLU A 538 60.79 -74.29 20.84
N ALA A 539 61.61 -73.26 21.05
CA ALA A 539 61.49 -71.92 21.69
C ALA A 539 62.56 -71.00 21.01
N THR A 540 63.15 -69.90 21.51
CA THR A 540 63.23 -69.17 22.80
C THR A 540 63.57 -67.68 22.46
N THR A 541 63.87 -66.69 23.31
CA THR A 541 64.32 -66.64 24.72
C THR A 541 63.72 -65.40 25.46
N GLU A 542 64.43 -64.88 26.46
CA GLU A 542 64.13 -63.74 27.35
C GLU A 542 64.17 -62.35 26.69
N GLY A 543 63.57 -61.30 27.27
CA GLY A 543 62.71 -61.28 28.47
C GLY A 543 62.70 -59.94 29.22
N GLY A 544 62.03 -59.90 30.38
CA GLY A 544 62.21 -58.83 31.40
C GLY A 544 60.95 -58.09 31.89
N ASN A 545 60.37 -58.56 33.01
CA ASN A 545 59.54 -57.83 34.01
C ASN A 545 58.24 -57.07 33.55
N THR A 546 57.23 -56.85 34.41
CA THR A 546 57.13 -57.06 35.87
C THR A 546 55.73 -57.55 36.30
N THR A 547 55.72 -58.23 37.44
CA THR A 547 54.61 -58.59 38.36
C THR A 547 53.59 -57.45 38.62
N GLU A 548 52.28 -57.71 38.59
CA GLU A 548 51.33 -57.90 39.73
C GLU A 548 50.49 -56.63 40.10
N ALA A 549 49.28 -56.67 40.68
CA ALA A 549 48.43 -57.79 41.16
C ALA A 549 46.91 -57.41 41.22
N THR A 550 46.01 -58.43 41.30
CA THR A 550 44.78 -58.58 42.17
C THR A 550 43.76 -57.43 42.39
N THR A 551 42.45 -57.61 42.66
CA THR A 551 41.31 -58.52 42.33
C THR A 551 40.03 -57.81 42.93
N GLU A 552 38.77 -58.27 43.02
CA GLU A 552 38.00 -59.51 42.72
C GLU A 552 36.49 -59.20 42.54
N GLY A 553 35.73 -60.11 41.92
CA GLY A 553 34.25 -60.15 41.97
C GLY A 553 33.49 -59.12 41.11
N GLY A 554 32.22 -59.34 40.75
CA GLY A 554 31.36 -60.50 41.04
C GLY A 554 29.96 -60.39 40.38
N GLU A 555 29.15 -61.44 40.53
CA GLU A 555 27.77 -61.61 40.00
C GLU A 555 26.75 -60.56 40.55
N SER A 556 25.49 -60.44 40.08
CA SER A 556 24.64 -61.40 39.36
C SER A 556 23.48 -60.80 38.53
N THR A 557 22.69 -61.70 37.95
CA THR A 557 21.50 -61.55 37.09
C THR A 557 20.30 -60.79 37.66
N THR A 558 19.39 -60.33 36.79
CA THR A 558 17.97 -60.76 36.81
C THR A 558 17.29 -60.56 35.44
N GLU A 559 16.16 -61.25 35.20
CA GLU A 559 15.47 -61.38 33.90
C GLU A 559 14.10 -60.63 33.84
N ILE A 560 13.16 -61.12 32.99
CA ILE A 560 11.69 -60.91 32.95
C ILE A 560 11.18 -59.78 32.01
N THR A 561 10.33 -59.96 30.98
CA THR A 561 9.88 -61.04 30.05
C THR A 561 8.76 -60.45 29.16
N THR A 562 8.71 -60.86 27.88
CA THR A 562 7.53 -61.28 27.06
C THR A 562 6.32 -60.37 26.68
N GLU A 563 6.07 -60.31 25.35
CA GLU A 563 4.82 -60.69 24.61
C GLU A 563 3.46 -59.95 24.78
N ALA A 564 2.50 -59.96 23.83
CA ALA A 564 2.50 -60.18 22.35
C ALA A 564 1.13 -59.84 21.70
N GLY A 565 1.08 -59.69 20.36
CA GLY A 565 -0.14 -59.74 19.52
C GLY A 565 -0.90 -58.42 19.27
N LYS A 566 -1.81 -58.29 18.28
CA LYS A 566 -2.17 -59.20 17.15
C LYS A 566 -2.87 -58.42 15.98
N SER A 567 -2.76 -58.98 14.76
CA SER A 567 -3.26 -58.55 13.43
C SER A 567 -4.76 -58.20 13.26
N THR A 568 -5.10 -57.40 12.21
CA THR A 568 -6.25 -57.58 11.27
C THR A 568 -5.92 -56.95 9.88
N ALA A 569 -6.67 -57.23 8.79
CA ALA A 569 -6.43 -56.86 7.37
C ALA A 569 -7.71 -56.22 6.70
N GLU A 570 -7.96 -56.06 5.37
CA GLU A 570 -7.42 -56.62 4.09
C GLU A 570 -7.82 -55.76 2.83
N THR A 571 -7.85 -56.32 1.60
CA THR A 571 -8.13 -55.69 0.23
C THR A 571 -6.99 -54.80 -0.35
N THR A 572 -6.62 -54.69 -1.65
CA THR A 572 -7.12 -55.08 -3.01
C THR A 572 -8.16 -54.10 -3.62
N THR A 573 -8.25 -53.72 -4.92
CA THR A 573 -7.95 -54.39 -6.23
C THR A 573 -7.56 -53.41 -7.38
N GLU A 574 -7.19 -53.92 -8.57
CA GLU A 574 -6.64 -53.25 -9.78
C GLU A 574 -7.67 -52.64 -10.78
N GLY A 575 -7.20 -51.98 -11.85
CA GLY A 575 -7.98 -51.71 -13.08
C GLY A 575 -7.22 -50.99 -14.23
N GLY A 576 -7.34 -51.50 -15.48
CA GLY A 576 -7.05 -50.78 -16.75
C GLY A 576 -8.33 -50.18 -17.38
N THR A 577 -8.42 -49.71 -18.63
CA THR A 577 -7.61 -49.84 -19.87
C THR A 577 -7.96 -48.67 -20.85
N THR A 578 -7.35 -48.61 -22.05
CA THR A 578 -7.50 -47.59 -23.12
C THR A 578 -8.84 -47.57 -23.89
N ALA A 579 -9.23 -46.40 -24.46
CA ALA A 579 -9.89 -46.23 -25.79
C ALA A 579 -10.00 -44.73 -26.18
N ALA A 580 -10.41 -44.41 -27.43
CA ALA A 580 -10.43 -43.04 -27.98
C ALA A 580 -11.60 -42.74 -28.95
N SER A 581 -11.95 -41.45 -29.09
CA SER A 581 -12.61 -40.78 -30.25
C SER A 581 -12.61 -39.25 -29.96
N ASP A 582 -12.26 -38.28 -30.81
CA ASP A 582 -12.35 -38.03 -32.28
C ASP A 582 -13.50 -37.06 -32.66
N SER A 583 -13.40 -36.42 -33.83
CA SER A 583 -14.10 -35.24 -34.37
C SER A 583 -13.53 -33.87 -33.95
N GLY A 584 -13.35 -32.89 -34.86
CA GLY A 584 -13.40 -33.01 -36.32
C GLY A 584 -13.16 -31.71 -37.11
N ALA A 585 -12.30 -31.79 -38.13
CA ALA A 585 -12.17 -30.96 -39.34
C ALA A 585 -12.40 -29.42 -39.33
N GLY A 586 -11.41 -28.66 -39.84
CA GLY A 586 -11.59 -27.27 -40.28
C GLY A 586 -10.29 -26.62 -40.76
N ALA A 587 -10.04 -26.60 -42.08
CA ALA A 587 -8.76 -26.13 -42.66
C ALA A 587 -8.95 -25.18 -43.85
N THR A 588 -8.17 -24.08 -43.90
CA THR A 588 -7.97 -23.26 -45.10
C THR A 588 -6.60 -22.59 -45.16
N ALA A 589 -5.84 -22.96 -46.20
CA ALA A 589 -4.77 -22.26 -46.91
C ALA A 589 -4.06 -21.01 -46.31
N THR A 590 -2.77 -21.21 -45.99
CA THR A 590 -1.59 -20.45 -46.47
C THR A 590 -1.75 -19.16 -47.27
N ALA A 591 -0.94 -18.15 -46.93
CA ALA A 591 -0.35 -17.17 -47.85
C ALA A 591 1.16 -17.01 -47.57
N ASN A 592 1.96 -16.62 -48.56
CA ASN A 592 3.44 -16.63 -48.49
C ASN A 592 4.06 -15.31 -48.02
N ALA A 593 5.34 -15.39 -47.63
CA ALA A 593 6.18 -14.30 -47.15
C ALA A 593 6.55 -13.25 -48.24
N PRO A 594 7.27 -12.18 -47.86
CA PRO A 594 8.72 -12.26 -48.10
C PRO A 594 9.58 -12.01 -46.84
N LYS A 595 10.86 -12.41 -46.92
CA LYS A 595 11.90 -12.03 -45.96
C LYS A 595 12.56 -10.71 -46.38
N THR A 596 12.73 -9.81 -45.42
CA THR A 596 13.87 -8.88 -45.31
C THR A 596 14.29 -8.92 -43.83
N GLY A 597 15.52 -9.21 -43.44
CA GLY A 597 16.74 -9.30 -44.24
C GLY A 597 17.56 -8.03 -44.18
N ASP A 598 17.94 -7.64 -42.96
CA ASP A 598 19.12 -6.83 -42.66
C ASP A 598 19.67 -7.31 -41.31
N GLU A 599 21.00 -7.34 -41.18
CA GLU A 599 21.72 -7.86 -40.02
C GLU A 599 22.24 -6.71 -39.16
N SER A 600 21.73 -6.53 -37.93
CA SER A 600 22.26 -5.52 -37.00
C SER A 600 22.24 -5.98 -35.54
N CYS A 601 23.44 -6.25 -35.02
CA CYS A 601 23.78 -6.71 -33.67
C CYS A 601 23.19 -5.94 -32.46
N PRO A 602 22.14 -6.38 -31.70
CA PRO A 602 21.71 -5.66 -30.49
C PRO A 602 22.66 -5.87 -29.28
N TRP A 603 23.77 -6.60 -29.46
CA TRP A 603 24.75 -6.96 -28.42
C TRP A 603 25.43 -5.75 -27.74
N ILE A 604 25.39 -4.58 -28.39
CA ILE A 604 26.18 -3.38 -28.01
C ILE A 604 25.81 -2.83 -26.62
N TYR A 605 24.59 -3.06 -26.13
CA TYR A 605 24.16 -2.55 -24.82
C TYR A 605 24.89 -3.19 -23.63
N MET A 606 25.50 -4.37 -23.76
CA MET A 606 26.26 -5.02 -22.67
C MET A 606 27.62 -4.35 -22.38
N ILE A 607 28.20 -3.59 -23.32
CA ILE A 607 29.52 -2.97 -23.13
C ILE A 607 29.43 -1.65 -22.33
N LEU A 608 28.23 -1.07 -22.16
CA LEU A 608 28.07 0.22 -21.48
C LEU A 608 28.44 0.21 -20.00
N LEU A 609 28.47 -0.96 -19.34
CA LEU A 609 28.92 -1.09 -17.95
C LEU A 609 30.43 -0.82 -17.79
N VAL A 610 31.21 -0.89 -18.88
CA VAL A 610 32.66 -0.62 -18.89
C VAL A 610 32.98 0.88 -18.72
N MET A 611 31.99 1.79 -18.84
CA MET A 611 32.18 3.23 -18.59
C MET A 611 31.84 3.68 -17.16
N ALA A 612 31.95 2.79 -16.16
CA ALA A 612 31.90 3.16 -14.75
C ALA A 612 33.04 4.10 -14.31
N CYS A 613 34.18 4.14 -15.03
CA CYS A 613 35.32 5.00 -14.74
C CYS A 613 35.82 5.74 -16.00
N GLY A 614 35.36 6.98 -16.20
CA GLY A 614 35.53 7.75 -17.45
C GLY A 614 36.35 9.05 -17.38
N GLY A 615 37.01 9.37 -16.25
CA GLY A 615 37.92 10.52 -16.11
C GLY A 615 37.35 11.75 -15.39
N MET A 616 38.19 12.43 -14.62
CA MET A 616 37.84 13.58 -13.76
C MET A 616 37.52 14.85 -14.57
N ALA A 617 36.41 15.54 -14.26
CA ALA A 617 36.10 16.85 -14.84
C ALA A 617 35.22 17.78 -13.96
N GLY A 618 35.81 18.31 -12.87
CA GLY A 618 35.42 19.62 -12.31
C GLY A 618 34.18 19.72 -11.41
N CYS A 619 34.30 20.52 -10.35
CA CYS A 619 33.25 20.82 -9.36
C CYS A 619 31.96 21.39 -10.00
N GLY A 620 30.76 20.89 -9.65
CA GLY A 620 29.52 21.54 -10.12
C GLY A 620 28.13 20.96 -9.81
N VAL A 621 27.96 19.97 -8.92
CA VAL A 621 26.65 19.25 -8.80
C VAL A 621 25.78 19.68 -7.61
N TYR A 622 26.33 20.21 -6.51
CA TYR A 622 25.54 20.64 -5.32
C TYR A 622 24.44 21.69 -5.66
N ASN A 623 24.56 22.39 -6.79
CA ASN A 623 23.56 23.34 -7.28
C ASN A 623 22.43 22.70 -8.14
N ARG A 624 22.57 21.49 -8.68
CA ARG A 624 21.62 20.94 -9.68
C ARG A 624 20.29 20.47 -9.10
N ILE A 625 20.27 19.92 -7.89
CA ILE A 625 19.03 19.53 -7.20
C ILE A 625 18.20 20.78 -6.86
N VAL A 626 18.86 21.88 -6.47
CA VAL A 626 18.22 23.17 -6.16
C VAL A 626 17.72 23.89 -7.42
N LEU A 627 18.42 23.80 -8.56
CA LEU A 627 18.11 24.57 -9.78
C LEU A 627 17.15 23.87 -10.78
N ARG A 628 16.71 22.64 -10.53
CA ARG A 628 15.65 21.97 -11.33
C ARG A 628 14.24 22.06 -10.71
N ARG A 629 14.07 22.80 -9.60
CA ARG A 629 12.77 23.05 -8.94
C ARG A 629 12.62 24.52 -8.52
N LYS A 630 12.78 25.43 -9.49
CA LYS A 630 12.27 26.82 -9.46
C LYS A 630 11.25 27.01 -10.57
#